data_AF-A0A9E3EH90-F1
#
_entry.id   AF-A0A9E3EH90-F1
#
_cell.length_a   1.000
_cell.length_b   1.000
_cell.length_c   1.000
_cell.angle_alpha   90.00
_cell.angle_beta   90.00
_cell.angle_gamma   90.00
#
_symmetry.space_group_name_H-M   'P 1'
#
loop_
_entity.id
_entity.type
_entity.pdbx_description
1 polymer ?
#
loop_
_entity_poly.entity_id
_entity_poly.type
_entity_poly.pdbx_seq_one_letter_code
_entity_poly.pdbx_strand_id
1 'polypeptide(L)'
;MPQSRRRPRPPCCPKWEVRATPGCAALCRTSKAGQAVWVRRKIAQAPLAGDIIPGTGGARKRRFAAPRKGRRGGYRVITYYAAGDVPVFMLALVNKGQRADISQGERNALKGELAELEADYRLGAQAKVKQLRGGRND
;
A
#
# COMPACT_ATOMS: atom_id res chain seq x y z
N MET A 1 -44.20 31.24 21.25
CA MET A 1 -43.26 30.82 20.19
C MET A 1 -41.99 30.29 20.85
N PRO A 2 -41.79 28.97 21.02
CA PRO A 2 -40.61 28.45 21.69
C PRO A 2 -39.44 28.39 20.70
N GLN A 3 -38.39 29.15 20.98
CA GLN A 3 -37.16 29.15 20.20
C GLN A 3 -36.51 27.76 20.29
N SER A 4 -36.42 27.06 19.17
CA SER A 4 -35.78 25.76 19.05
C SER A 4 -34.31 25.89 19.47
N ARG A 5 -33.96 25.39 20.66
CA ARG A 5 -32.57 25.23 21.09
C ARG A 5 -31.92 24.21 20.16
N ARG A 6 -31.20 24.68 19.14
CA ARG A 6 -30.34 23.82 18.32
C ARG A 6 -29.28 23.25 19.26
N ARG A 7 -29.32 21.95 19.52
CA ARG A 7 -28.25 21.26 20.26
C ARG A 7 -26.92 21.54 19.54
N PRO A 8 -25.83 21.88 20.25
CA PRO A 8 -24.52 21.99 19.62
C PRO A 8 -24.18 20.64 18.98
N ARG A 9 -23.79 20.65 17.70
CA ARG A 9 -23.23 19.45 17.06
C ARG A 9 -21.94 19.11 17.82
N PRO A 10 -21.79 17.90 18.39
CA PRO A 10 -20.58 17.56 19.11
C PRO A 10 -19.37 17.67 18.17
N PRO A 11 -18.25 18.25 18.61
CA PRO A 11 -17.05 18.33 17.80
C PRO A 11 -16.63 16.92 17.40
N CYS A 12 -16.34 16.78 16.11
CA CYS A 12 -15.78 15.59 15.51
C CYS A 12 -14.63 15.09 16.40
N CYS A 13 -14.71 13.83 16.85
CA CYS A 13 -13.84 13.23 17.86
C CYS A 13 -12.38 13.71 17.83
N PRO A 14 -11.79 14.11 18.97
CA PRO A 14 -10.37 14.44 19.04
C PRO A 14 -9.52 13.21 18.70
N LYS A 15 -8.39 13.48 18.04
CA LYS A 15 -7.54 12.54 17.27
C LYS A 15 -6.91 11.37 18.07
N TRP A 16 -7.09 11.26 19.38
CA TRP A 16 -6.27 10.36 20.19
C TRP A 16 -7.03 9.46 21.18
N GLU A 17 -8.36 9.43 21.20
CA GLU A 17 -9.10 8.61 22.16
C GLU A 17 -9.75 7.37 21.53
N VAL A 18 -9.18 6.20 21.80
CA VAL A 18 -9.68 4.88 21.38
C VAL A 18 -10.58 4.32 22.48
N ARG A 19 -11.85 4.74 22.50
CA ARG A 19 -12.93 3.92 23.07
C ARG A 19 -14.03 3.79 22.04
N ALA A 20 -14.14 2.59 21.47
CA ALA A 20 -15.13 2.26 20.47
C ALA A 20 -16.51 2.14 21.12
N THR A 21 -17.40 3.10 20.85
CA THR A 21 -18.83 2.92 21.09
C THR A 21 -19.40 1.93 20.06
N PRO A 22 -20.35 1.05 20.44
CA PRO A 22 -20.86 0.00 19.55
C PRO A 22 -21.54 0.53 18.27
N GLY A 23 -22.01 1.78 18.26
CA GLY A 23 -22.57 2.43 17.07
C GLY A 23 -21.54 2.92 16.03
N CYS A 24 -20.25 2.98 16.39
CA CYS A 24 -19.20 3.53 15.52
C CYS A 24 -18.54 2.48 14.60
N ALA A 25 -18.82 1.19 14.81
CA ALA A 25 -18.26 0.08 14.03
C ALA A 25 -18.60 0.18 12.52
N ALA A 26 -19.74 0.78 12.17
CA ALA A 26 -20.13 0.96 10.77
C ALA A 26 -19.38 2.11 10.06
N LEU A 27 -18.94 3.13 10.81
CA LEU A 27 -18.32 4.36 10.30
C LEU A 27 -16.78 4.32 10.28
N CYS A 28 -16.16 3.41 11.04
CA CYS A 28 -14.70 3.28 11.09
C CYS A 28 -14.09 2.47 9.92
N ARG A 29 -14.90 2.06 8.92
CA ARG A 29 -14.44 1.30 7.74
C ARG A 29 -13.60 2.11 6.74
N THR A 30 -13.45 3.43 6.94
CA THR A 30 -12.71 4.30 6.01
C THR A 30 -11.73 5.23 6.68
N SER A 31 -10.91 4.68 7.59
CA SER A 31 -9.64 5.30 7.98
C SER A 31 -8.59 5.18 6.87
N LYS A 32 -7.54 6.01 6.89
CA LYS A 32 -6.37 5.88 5.97
C LYS A 32 -5.76 4.46 6.03
N ALA A 33 -5.82 3.79 7.19
CA ALA A 33 -5.32 2.43 7.38
C ALA A 33 -6.13 1.37 6.59
N GLY A 34 -7.45 1.52 6.49
CA GLY A 34 -8.30 0.58 5.73
C GLY A 34 -8.02 0.57 4.22
N GLN A 35 -7.59 1.71 3.65
CA GLN A 35 -7.22 1.79 2.24
C GLN A 35 -5.93 1.03 1.94
N ALA A 36 -4.88 1.16 2.78
CA ALA A 36 -3.63 0.45 2.58
C ALA A 36 -3.82 -1.08 2.54
N VAL A 37 -4.68 -1.61 3.40
CA VAL A 37 -5.00 -3.05 3.44
C VAL A 37 -5.71 -3.50 2.16
N TRP A 38 -6.67 -2.72 1.65
CA TRP A 38 -7.37 -3.02 0.40
C TRP A 38 -6.41 -3.03 -0.80
N VAL A 39 -5.54 -2.01 -0.89
CA VAL A 39 -4.56 -1.88 -1.96
C VAL A 39 -3.59 -3.06 -1.94
N ARG A 40 -3.05 -3.40 -0.76
CA ARG A 40 -2.15 -4.56 -0.60
C ARG A 40 -2.81 -5.84 -1.10
N ARG A 41 -4.06 -6.09 -0.73
CA ARG A 41 -4.82 -7.26 -1.21
C ARG A 41 -5.00 -7.26 -2.73
N LYS A 42 -5.35 -6.11 -3.32
CA LYS A 42 -5.54 -6.00 -4.77
C LYS A 42 -4.26 -6.17 -5.58
N ILE A 43 -3.12 -5.84 -4.98
CA ILE A 43 -1.80 -6.04 -5.58
C ILE A 43 -1.39 -7.51 -5.47
N ALA A 44 -1.56 -8.11 -4.29
CA ALA A 44 -1.27 -9.54 -4.09
C ALA A 44 -2.07 -10.46 -5.03
N GLN A 45 -3.32 -10.09 -5.35
CA GLN A 45 -4.18 -10.86 -6.28
C GLN A 45 -3.76 -10.76 -7.75
N ALA A 46 -3.09 -9.67 -8.14
CA ALA A 46 -2.74 -9.39 -9.52
C ALA A 46 -1.39 -8.67 -9.56
N PRO A 47 -0.29 -9.41 -9.32
CA PRO A 47 1.05 -8.84 -9.16
C PRO A 47 1.59 -8.19 -10.43
N LEU A 48 1.19 -8.71 -11.59
CA LEU A 48 1.58 -8.22 -12.91
C LEU A 48 0.72 -7.06 -13.42
N ALA A 49 -0.32 -6.66 -12.67
CA ALA A 49 -1.23 -5.60 -13.11
C ALA A 49 -0.57 -4.21 -13.05
N GLY A 50 -0.82 -3.40 -14.08
CA GLY A 50 -0.25 -2.07 -14.23
C GLY A 50 0.87 -2.03 -15.27
N ASP A 51 1.26 -0.81 -15.62
CA ASP A 51 2.16 -0.55 -16.73
C ASP A 51 3.62 -0.64 -16.27
N ILE A 52 4.48 -1.34 -17.01
CA ILE A 52 5.91 -1.37 -16.71
C ILE A 52 6.48 0.04 -16.88
N ILE A 53 7.30 0.47 -15.93
CA ILE A 53 8.07 1.71 -16.04
C ILE A 53 9.41 1.36 -16.70
N PRO A 54 9.64 1.72 -17.97
CA PRO A 54 10.85 1.33 -18.68
C PRO A 54 12.10 1.90 -18.00
N GLY A 55 13.19 1.13 -18.02
CA GLY A 55 14.48 1.53 -17.42
C GLY A 55 14.60 1.32 -15.91
N THR A 56 13.55 0.85 -15.22
CA THR A 56 13.57 0.60 -13.76
C THR A 56 13.91 -0.84 -13.36
N GLY A 57 14.16 -1.73 -14.33
CA GLY A 57 14.38 -3.16 -14.03
C GLY A 57 13.11 -3.97 -13.76
N GLY A 58 11.92 -3.39 -13.93
CA GLY A 58 10.65 -4.13 -13.84
C GLY A 58 9.61 -3.54 -12.88
N ALA A 59 9.82 -2.34 -12.35
CA ALA A 59 8.80 -1.66 -11.57
C ALA A 59 7.56 -1.38 -12.43
N ARG A 60 6.38 -1.47 -11.80
CA ARG A 60 5.07 -1.29 -12.44
C ARG A 60 4.32 -0.15 -11.78
N LYS A 61 3.60 0.63 -12.59
CA LYS A 61 2.74 1.74 -12.17
C LYS A 61 1.28 1.33 -12.31
N ARG A 62 0.55 1.27 -11.20
CA ARG A 62 -0.87 0.92 -11.19
C ARG A 62 -1.72 2.11 -10.71
N ARG A 63 -2.81 2.40 -11.43
CA ARG A 63 -3.78 3.44 -11.06
C ARG A 63 -4.94 2.80 -10.30
N PHE A 64 -5.27 3.35 -9.13
CA PHE A 64 -6.41 2.91 -8.33
C PHE A 64 -7.40 4.04 -8.14
N ALA A 65 -8.67 3.76 -8.39
CA ALA A 65 -9.76 4.64 -7.99
C ALA A 65 -9.94 4.57 -6.47
N ALA A 66 -10.10 5.72 -5.82
CA ALA A 66 -10.39 5.75 -4.40
C ALA A 66 -11.77 5.10 -4.14
N PRO A 67 -11.90 4.18 -3.17
CA PRO A 67 -13.14 3.42 -2.95
C PRO A 67 -14.31 4.24 -2.35
N ARG A 68 -14.25 5.58 -2.31
CA ARG A 68 -15.32 6.43 -1.76
C ARG A 68 -15.57 7.71 -2.56
N LYS A 69 -16.86 7.98 -2.80
CA LYS A 69 -17.44 9.24 -3.29
C LYS A 69 -17.18 10.35 -2.26
N GLY A 70 -16.16 11.19 -2.48
CA GLY A 70 -15.88 12.34 -1.60
C GLY A 70 -14.40 12.72 -1.46
N ARG A 71 -13.46 11.80 -1.72
CA ARG A 71 -12.03 12.16 -1.92
C ARG A 71 -11.76 12.18 -3.42
N ARG A 72 -11.61 13.38 -3.98
CA ARG A 72 -11.53 13.65 -5.43
C ARG A 72 -10.27 13.13 -6.14
N GLY A 73 -9.48 12.25 -5.54
CA GLY A 73 -8.23 11.77 -6.11
C GLY A 73 -8.05 10.27 -5.94
N GLY A 74 -7.97 9.55 -7.06
CA GLY A 74 -7.35 8.22 -7.07
C GLY A 74 -5.87 8.30 -6.67
N TYR A 75 -5.26 7.16 -6.43
CA TYR A 75 -3.84 7.04 -6.10
C TYR A 75 -3.13 6.15 -7.12
N ARG A 76 -1.83 6.36 -7.25
CA ARG A 76 -0.92 5.57 -8.07
C ARG A 76 -0.03 4.78 -7.14
N VAL A 77 0.17 3.51 -7.45
CA VAL A 77 1.06 2.65 -6.68
C VAL A 77 2.17 2.20 -7.60
N ILE A 78 3.39 2.30 -7.12
CA ILE A 78 4.56 1.72 -7.77
C ILE A 78 4.84 0.40 -7.06
N THR A 79 4.87 -0.69 -7.82
CA THR A 79 5.09 -2.04 -7.32
C THR A 79 6.23 -2.70 -8.04
N TYR A 80 6.87 -3.69 -7.41
CA TYR A 80 7.85 -4.56 -8.04
C TYR A 80 7.49 -6.02 -7.80
N TYR A 81 7.61 -6.82 -8.85
CA TYR A 81 7.39 -8.25 -8.80
C TYR A 81 8.33 -8.92 -9.80
N ALA A 82 9.32 -9.65 -9.27
CA ALA A 82 10.34 -10.33 -10.06
C ALA A 82 9.84 -11.67 -10.60
N ALA A 83 9.48 -12.59 -9.71
CA ALA A 83 9.02 -13.94 -10.04
C ALA A 83 8.24 -14.58 -8.87
N GLY A 84 7.72 -15.80 -9.06
CA GLY A 84 6.87 -16.50 -8.09
C GLY A 84 7.54 -16.85 -6.75
N ASP A 85 8.87 -16.83 -6.71
CA ASP A 85 9.70 -17.03 -5.51
C ASP A 85 9.89 -15.74 -4.69
N VAL A 86 9.54 -14.58 -5.25
CA VAL A 86 9.73 -13.27 -4.64
C VAL A 86 8.36 -12.59 -4.43
N PRO A 87 8.05 -12.07 -3.23
CA PRO A 87 6.79 -11.40 -2.96
C PRO A 87 6.68 -10.11 -3.75
N VAL A 88 5.45 -9.62 -3.91
CA VAL A 88 5.25 -8.29 -4.50
C VAL A 88 5.65 -7.22 -3.51
N PHE A 89 6.57 -6.36 -3.91
CA PHE A 89 6.96 -5.20 -3.14
C PHE A 89 6.12 -3.99 -3.55
N MET A 90 5.59 -3.28 -2.55
CA MET A 90 4.92 -2.00 -2.75
C MET A 90 5.92 -0.90 -2.40
N LEU A 91 6.44 -0.22 -3.42
CA LEU A 91 7.54 0.75 -3.27
C LEU A 91 7.01 2.13 -2.87
N ALA A 92 5.94 2.59 -3.51
CA ALA A 92 5.40 3.92 -3.27
C ALA A 92 3.88 4.00 -3.48
N LEU A 93 3.22 4.82 -2.68
CA LEU A 93 1.81 5.21 -2.82
C LEU A 93 1.73 6.73 -3.05
N VAL A 94 1.36 7.13 -4.27
CA VAL A 94 1.38 8.52 -4.74
C VAL A 94 -0.05 9.02 -4.95
N ASN A 95 -0.40 10.15 -4.35
CA ASN A 95 -1.71 10.77 -4.58
C ASN A 95 -1.79 11.41 -5.98
N LYS A 96 -3.01 11.54 -6.52
CA LYS A 96 -3.26 12.32 -7.75
C LYS A 96 -2.70 13.75 -7.58
N GLY A 97 -1.67 14.07 -8.36
CA GLY A 97 -1.06 15.40 -8.43
C GLY A 97 0.30 15.56 -7.73
N GLN A 98 0.82 14.55 -7.01
CA GLN A 98 2.07 14.70 -6.26
C GLN A 98 3.36 14.24 -6.96
N ARG A 99 3.27 13.37 -7.97
CA ARG A 99 4.43 12.99 -8.80
C ARG A 99 3.91 12.42 -10.11
N ALA A 100 4.14 13.14 -11.20
CA ALA A 100 3.71 12.72 -12.53
C ALA A 100 4.72 11.73 -13.12
N ASP A 101 6.01 12.07 -13.03
CA ASP A 101 7.07 11.40 -13.78
C ASP A 101 8.29 11.09 -12.89
N ILE A 102 8.89 9.94 -13.16
CA ILE A 102 10.15 9.49 -12.56
C ILE A 102 11.24 9.89 -13.55
N SER A 103 12.19 10.71 -13.11
CA SER A 103 13.33 11.15 -13.93
C SER A 103 14.22 9.97 -14.32
N GLN A 104 15.05 10.12 -15.35
CA GLN A 104 15.93 9.04 -15.79
C GLN A 104 16.94 8.64 -14.70
N GLY A 105 17.44 9.61 -13.93
CA GLY A 105 18.33 9.34 -12.79
C GLY A 105 17.65 8.51 -11.71
N GLU A 106 16.42 8.86 -11.32
CA GLU A 106 15.63 8.09 -10.36
C GLU A 106 15.31 6.67 -10.89
N ARG A 107 15.11 6.49 -12.20
CA ARG A 107 14.89 5.14 -12.77
C ARG A 107 16.13 4.27 -12.67
N ASN A 108 17.30 4.84 -12.94
CA ASN A 108 18.56 4.12 -12.85
C ASN A 108 18.88 3.73 -11.40
N ALA A 109 18.67 4.66 -10.46
CA ALA A 109 18.81 4.36 -9.03
C ALA A 109 17.84 3.25 -8.61
N LEU A 110 16.57 3.37 -9.00
CA LEU A 110 15.55 2.37 -8.68
C LEU A 110 15.89 0.99 -9.25
N LYS A 111 16.49 0.92 -10.45
CA LYS A 111 16.94 -0.34 -11.04
C LYS A 111 18.01 -1.02 -10.18
N GLY A 112 18.97 -0.25 -9.65
CA GLY A 112 20.00 -0.77 -8.77
C GLY A 112 19.42 -1.30 -7.46
N GLU A 113 18.60 -0.47 -6.80
CA GLU A 113 17.92 -0.82 -5.54
C GLU A 113 17.06 -2.08 -5.68
N LEU A 114 16.35 -2.23 -6.81
CA LEU A 114 15.50 -3.40 -7.04
C LEU A 114 16.29 -4.69 -7.26
N ALA A 115 17.45 -4.61 -7.92
CA ALA A 115 18.31 -5.77 -8.12
C ALA A 115 18.90 -6.26 -6.80
N GLU A 116 19.33 -5.33 -5.94
CA GLU A 116 19.83 -5.63 -4.60
C GLU A 116 18.74 -6.23 -3.71
N LEU A 117 17.55 -5.59 -3.69
CA LEU A 117 16.39 -6.07 -2.93
C LEU A 117 16.00 -7.52 -3.31
N GLU A 118 16.02 -7.83 -4.59
CA GLU A 118 15.71 -9.18 -5.09
C GLU A 118 16.75 -10.21 -4.66
N ALA A 119 18.05 -9.86 -4.76
CA ALA A 119 19.14 -10.73 -4.34
C ALA A 119 19.07 -10.99 -2.83
N ASP A 120 18.93 -9.95 -2.02
CA ASP A 120 18.81 -10.04 -0.57
C ASP A 120 17.63 -10.90 -0.14
N TYR A 121 16.48 -10.70 -0.78
CA TYR A 121 15.30 -11.49 -0.48
C TYR A 121 15.53 -12.97 -0.77
N ARG A 122 16.13 -13.32 -1.91
CA ARG A 122 16.40 -14.72 -2.26
C ARG A 122 17.42 -15.36 -1.33
N LEU A 123 18.50 -14.66 -1.01
CA LEU A 123 19.50 -15.15 -0.06
C LEU A 123 18.88 -15.40 1.32
N GLY A 124 18.09 -14.46 1.82
CA GLY A 124 17.37 -14.61 3.09
C GLY A 124 16.35 -15.74 3.07
N ALA A 125 15.59 -15.89 1.98
CA ALA A 125 14.63 -16.98 1.82
C ALA A 125 15.33 -18.35 1.77
N GLN A 126 16.44 -18.47 1.04
CA GLN A 126 17.24 -19.70 0.99
C GLN A 126 17.84 -20.05 2.35
N ALA A 127 18.39 -19.08 3.07
CA ALA A 127 18.90 -19.27 4.42
C ALA A 127 17.79 -19.77 5.37
N LYS A 128 16.58 -19.19 5.26
CA LYS A 128 15.43 -19.62 6.05
C LYS A 128 15.00 -21.04 5.70
N VAL A 129 14.93 -21.39 4.42
CA VAL A 129 14.60 -22.74 3.95
C VAL A 129 15.63 -23.76 4.44
N LYS A 130 16.93 -23.43 4.39
CA LYS A 130 18.00 -24.27 4.93
C LYS A 130 17.85 -24.51 6.43
N GLN A 131 17.55 -23.45 7.20
CA GLN A 131 17.29 -23.55 8.63
C GLN A 131 16.09 -24.46 8.93
N LEU A 132 14.97 -24.31 8.20
CA LEU A 132 13.77 -25.11 8.40
C LEU A 132 13.94 -26.58 8.01
N ARG A 133 14.74 -26.86 6.97
CA ARG A 133 15.05 -28.24 6.54
C ARG A 133 16.05 -28.92 7.48
N GLY A 134 17.02 -28.17 8.02
CA GLY A 134 18.00 -28.70 8.98
C GLY A 134 17.51 -28.77 10.43
N GLY A 135 16.42 -28.08 10.77
CA GLY A 135 15.82 -28.10 12.11
C GLY A 135 14.75 -29.19 12.31
N ARG A 136 14.53 -30.06 11.32
CA ARG A 136 13.64 -31.22 11.43
C ARG A 136 14.52 -32.44 11.78
N ASN A 137 15.01 -32.48 13.01
CA ASN A 137 15.63 -33.67 13.59
C ASN A 137 14.62 -34.36 14.51
N ASP A 138 14.52 -35.67 14.32
CA ASP A 138 13.74 -36.66 15.06
C ASP A 138 14.03 -36.71 16.58
#